data_AF-A0A0S9Q291-F1
#
_entry.id   AF-A0A0S9Q291-F1
#
_cell.length_a   1.000
_cell.length_b   1.000
_cell.length_c   1.000
_cell.angle_alpha   90.00
_cell.angle_beta   90.00
_cell.angle_gamma   90.00
#
_symmetry.space_group_name_H-M   'P 1'
#
loop_
_entity.id
_entity.type
_entity.pdbx_description
1 polymer ?
#
loop_
_entity_poly.entity_id
_entity_poly.type
_entity_poly.pdbx_seq_one_letter_code
_entity_poly.pdbx_strand_id
1 'polypeptide(L)' 'MQDRDRVLRKRYLYVAIDRAARYVHLAVKDDETTASATAFLADALGAFPFQVTPVLTDRGS' A
#
# COMPACT_ATOMS: atom_id res chain seq x y z
N MET A 1 -31.03 23.31 -2.23
CA MET A 1 -30.26 23.22 -3.49
C MET A 1 -28.89 23.83 -3.24
N GLN A 2 -27.91 23.01 -2.88
CA GLN A 2 -26.48 23.29 -3.05
C GLN A 2 -25.95 22.03 -3.73
N ASP A 3 -25.88 22.11 -5.05
CA ASP A 3 -25.26 21.08 -5.86
C ASP A 3 -23.84 21.57 -6.19
N ARG A 4 -22.92 20.60 -6.27
CA ARG A 4 -21.62 20.60 -6.97
C ARG A 4 -20.32 20.62 -6.13
N ASP A 5 -19.56 19.56 -6.39
CA ASP A 5 -18.13 19.35 -6.17
C ASP A 5 -17.63 18.92 -4.78
N ARG A 6 -18.12 17.78 -4.28
CA ARG A 6 -17.23 16.91 -3.50
C ARG A 6 -16.20 16.34 -4.46
N VAL A 7 -15.10 17.05 -4.70
CA VAL A 7 -13.96 16.53 -5.47
C VAL A 7 -13.53 15.24 -4.78
N LEU A 8 -13.82 14.09 -5.39
CA LEU A 8 -13.36 12.80 -4.89
C LEU A 8 -11.85 12.76 -5.06
N ARG A 9 -11.11 13.08 -3.99
CA ARG A 9 -9.65 13.00 -3.99
C ARG A 9 -9.26 11.54 -4.19
N LYS A 10 -8.53 11.26 -5.28
CA LYS A 10 -7.94 9.95 -5.54
C LYS A 10 -7.07 9.57 -4.34
N ARG A 11 -7.25 8.35 -3.84
CA ARG A 11 -6.42 7.75 -2.80
C ARG A 11 -5.83 6.46 -3.32
N TYR A 12 -4.68 6.12 -2.80
CA TYR A 12 -3.88 4.99 -3.23
C TYR A 12 -3.85 3.94 -2.14
N LEU A 13 -4.19 2.70 -2.51
CA LEU A 13 -4.15 1.57 -1.60
C LEU A 13 -2.86 0.79 -1.88
N TYR A 14 -1.99 0.78 -0.88
CA TYR A 14 -0.80 -0.05 -0.87
C TYR A 14 -1.12 -1.35 -0.12
N VAL A 15 -0.77 -2.50 -0.69
CA VAL A 15 -1.06 -3.81 -0.12
C VAL A 15 0.15 -4.74 -0.26
N ALA A 16 0.52 -5.38 0.84
CA ALA A 16 1.46 -6.50 0.86
C ALA A 16 0.69 -7.74 1.31
N ILE A 17 0.75 -8.80 0.51
CA ILE A 17 0.03 -10.05 0.75
C ILE A 17 1.04 -11.18 0.80
N ASP A 18 1.08 -11.90 1.92
CA ASP A 18 1.75 -13.18 1.95
C ASP A 18 0.86 -14.28 1.33
N ARG A 19 1.45 -15.06 0.42
CA ARG A 19 0.73 -16.03 -0.40
C ARG A 19 0.42 -17.33 0.36
N ALA A 20 1.20 -17.67 1.38
CA ALA A 20 1.11 -18.95 2.09
C ALA A 20 0.22 -18.85 3.33
N ALA A 21 0.57 -17.95 4.25
CA ALA A 21 -0.10 -17.71 5.53
C ALA A 21 -1.23 -16.69 5.44
N ARG A 22 -1.45 -16.05 4.27
CA ARG A 22 -2.58 -15.15 4.00
C ARG A 22 -2.59 -13.90 4.89
N TYR A 23 -1.44 -13.50 5.42
CA TYR A 23 -1.28 -12.22 6.10
C TYR A 23 -1.38 -11.07 5.10
N VAL A 24 -2.01 -9.99 5.52
CA VAL A 24 -2.18 -8.78 4.71
C VAL A 24 -1.78 -7.56 5.53
N HIS A 25 -0.90 -6.73 4.98
CA HIS A 25 -0.63 -5.38 5.47
C HIS A 25 -1.13 -4.38 4.43
N LEU A 26 -1.86 -3.35 4.86
CA LEU A 26 -2.43 -2.35 3.95
C LEU A 26 -2.31 -0.94 4.52
N ALA A 27 -2.16 0.03 3.61
CA ALA A 27 -2.21 1.44 3.95
C ALA A 27 -2.90 2.24 2.83
N VAL A 28 -3.73 3.20 3.24
CA VAL A 28 -4.32 4.18 2.32
C VAL A 28 -3.47 5.45 2.37
N LYS A 29 -2.96 5.89 1.22
CA LYS A 29 -2.14 7.10 1.07
C LYS A 29 -2.81 8.08 0.11
N ASP A 30 -2.41 9.34 0.21
CA ASP A 30 -2.93 10.43 -0.63
C ASP A 30 -2.18 10.58 -1.97
N ASP A 31 -1.03 9.91 -2.12
CA ASP A 31 -0.13 9.99 -3.26
C ASP A 31 0.42 8.61 -3.66
N GLU A 32 0.93 8.53 -4.89
CA GLU A 32 1.57 7.35 -5.49
C GLU A 32 3.05 7.63 -5.74
N THR A 33 3.80 7.97 -4.70
CA THR A 33 5.22 8.30 -4.81
C THR A 33 6.12 7.13 -4.41
N THR A 34 7.36 7.14 -4.90
CA THR A 34 8.41 6.19 -4.48
C THR A 34 8.65 6.24 -2.97
N ALA A 35 8.56 7.44 -2.37
CA ALA A 35 8.70 7.63 -0.93
C ALA A 35 7.57 6.92 -0.16
N SER A 36 6.31 7.10 -0.58
CA SER A 36 5.16 6.39 -0.01
C SER A 36 5.26 4.87 -0.17
N ALA A 37 5.74 4.39 -1.33
CA ALA A 37 5.97 2.96 -1.57
C ALA A 37 7.06 2.37 -0.66
N THR A 38 8.17 3.10 -0.50
CA THR A 38 9.31 2.66 0.33
C THR A 38 8.92 2.61 1.81
N ALA A 39 8.24 3.66 2.29
CA ALA A 39 7.73 3.70 3.66
C ALA A 39 6.73 2.55 3.92
N PHE A 40 5.79 2.33 3.00
CA PHE A 40 4.85 1.21 3.10
C PHE A 40 5.55 -0.15 3.17
N LEU A 41 6.57 -0.38 2.34
CA LEU A 41 7.31 -1.64 2.35
C LEU A 41 8.03 -1.84 3.69
N ALA A 42 8.68 -0.81 4.23
CA ALA A 42 9.34 -0.90 5.54
C ALA A 42 8.35 -1.23 6.66
N ASP A 43 7.18 -0.57 6.67
CA ASP A 43 6.11 -0.84 7.63
C ASP A 43 5.60 -2.28 7.52
N ALA A 44 5.37 -2.77 6.29
CA ALA A 44 4.91 -4.13 6.03
C ALA A 44 5.93 -5.19 6.48
N LEU A 45 7.23 -4.97 6.20
CA LEU A 45 8.31 -5.87 6.60
C LEU A 45 8.46 -5.95 8.13
N GLY A 46 8.21 -4.84 8.84
CA GLY A 46 8.20 -4.84 10.31
C GLY A 46 6.95 -5.47 10.92
N ALA A 47 5.84 -5.49 10.19
CA ALA A 47 4.56 -6.00 10.68
C ALA A 47 4.40 -7.52 10.50
N PHE A 48 5.03 -8.14 9.50
CA PHE A 48 4.89 -9.57 9.29
C PHE A 48 5.57 -10.39 10.40
N PRO A 49 4.92 -11.43 10.95
CA PRO A 49 5.46 -12.22 12.06
C PRO A 49 6.50 -13.26 11.61
N PHE A 50 7.15 -13.02 10.47
CA PHE A 50 8.15 -13.89 9.86
C PHE A 50 9.11 -13.07 9.01
N GLN A 51 10.29 -13.61 8.77
CA GLN A 51 11.26 -13.01 7.88
C GLN A 51 10.77 -13.11 6.43
N VAL A 52 10.57 -11.96 5.79
CA VAL A 52 10.27 -11.87 4.36
C VAL A 52 11.58 -11.91 3.59
N THR A 53 11.70 -12.83 2.64
CA THR A 53 12.92 -12.98 1.84
C THR A 53 12.71 -12.54 0.39
N PRO A 54 11.75 -13.13 -0.38
CA PRO A 54 11.39 -12.58 -1.68
C PRO A 54 10.23 -11.58 -1.57
N VAL A 55 10.38 -10.43 -2.22
CA VAL A 55 9.27 -9.49 -2.48
C VAL A 55 9.01 -9.47 -3.98
N LEU A 56 7.74 -9.67 -4.36
CA LEU A 56 7.30 -9.60 -5.75
C LEU A 56 6.44 -8.35 -5.91
N THR A 57 6.88 -7.43 -6.74
CA THR A 57 6.10 -6.25 -7.17
C THR A 57 5.83 -6.35 -8.66
N ASP A 58 4.83 -5.62 -9.13
CA ASP A 58 4.73 -5.34 -10.56
C ASP A 58 5.85 -4.37 -10.99
N ARG A 59 5.95 -4.13 -12.29
CA ARG A 59 6.80 -3.07 -12.83
C ARG A 59 6.05 -1.75 -12.69
N GLY A 60 6.14 -1.13 -11.52
CA GLY A 60 5.66 0.24 -11.30
C GLY A 60 6.37 1.23 -12.22
N SER A 61 5.68 2.32 -12.56
CA SER A 61 6.19 3.45 -13.36
C SER A 61 6.77 4.56 -12.51
#